data_AF-A0A5B7KAW0-F1
#
_entry.id   AF-A0A5B7KAW0-F1
#
_cell.length_a   1.000
_cell.length_b   1.000
_cell.length_c   1.000
_cell.angle_alpha   90.00
_cell.angle_beta   90.00
_cell.angle_gamma   90.00
#
_symmetry.space_group_name_H-M   'P 1'
#
loop_
_entity.id
_entity.type
_entity.pdbx_description
1 polymer ?
#
loop_
_entity_poly.entity_id
_entity_poly.type
_entity_poly.pdbx_seq_one_letter_code
_entity_poly.pdbx_strand_id
1 'polypeptide(L)'
;MTQSMTTSKLFHSTREITIKNCNHLAVTHGSFKSGPLTVIFQNIQKLSLAAGSFEVGNNGRINITISNSTLSEIPSDMFNTTHPIVREPSRPSGVASATHELVFHVAGSEIGRIAPRAFARCTLHRLTITNTTLSHVDTGAIHNQVQDAISFINNTFVSLGKQAVAFFSSHTNTKLRLDGNIFQGKTAIIPIG
;
A
#
# COMPACT_ATOMS: atom_id res chain seq x y z
N MET A 1 1.80 -1.83 54.74
CA MET A 1 1.91 -0.94 53.58
C MET A 1 2.04 -1.82 52.34
N THR A 2 0.97 -1.94 51.57
CA THR A 2 0.83 -2.95 50.51
C THR A 2 1.15 -2.27 49.17
N GLN A 3 2.23 -2.69 48.49
CA GLN A 3 2.51 -2.25 47.12
C GLN A 3 1.55 -2.98 46.17
N SER A 4 0.75 -2.21 45.45
CA SER A 4 0.04 -2.65 44.25
C SER A 4 0.77 -2.06 43.04
N MET A 5 1.48 -2.90 42.29
CA MET A 5 1.93 -2.59 40.94
C MET A 5 1.18 -3.51 39.99
N THR A 6 0.18 -2.97 39.30
CA THR A 6 -0.43 -3.61 38.13
C THR A 6 -0.15 -2.73 36.92
N THR A 7 1.01 -2.95 36.28
CA THR A 7 1.21 -2.50 34.90
C THR A 7 0.47 -3.47 33.99
N SER A 8 -0.80 -3.19 33.67
CA SER A 8 -1.44 -3.83 32.52
C SER A 8 -0.84 -3.23 31.25
N LYS A 9 0.16 -3.90 30.69
CA LYS A 9 0.48 -3.70 29.26
C LYS A 9 -0.74 -4.14 28.48
N LEU A 10 -1.53 -3.17 28.00
CA LEU A 10 -2.55 -3.36 26.97
C LEU A 10 -1.84 -3.88 25.72
N PHE A 11 -1.78 -5.19 25.58
CA PHE A 11 -1.45 -5.84 24.32
C PHE A 11 -2.57 -5.47 23.33
N HIS A 12 -2.31 -4.48 22.48
CA HIS A 12 -3.14 -4.23 21.31
C HIS A 12 -2.91 -5.41 20.38
N SER A 13 -3.79 -6.43 20.44
CA SER A 13 -3.71 -7.57 19.52
C SER A 13 -3.87 -7.04 18.10
N THR A 14 -2.85 -7.25 17.27
CA THR A 14 -2.96 -6.98 15.84
C THR A 14 -3.89 -8.05 15.29
N ARG A 15 -5.00 -7.64 14.66
CA ARG A 15 -5.92 -8.58 14.02
C ARG A 15 -5.28 -9.05 12.73
N GLU A 16 -5.18 -10.36 12.53
CA GLU A 16 -4.60 -10.94 11.33
C GLU A 16 -5.67 -11.71 10.55
N ILE A 17 -5.71 -11.48 9.24
CA ILE A 17 -6.49 -12.26 8.29
C ILE A 17 -5.52 -12.85 7.28
N THR A 18 -5.50 -14.18 7.18
CA THR A 18 -4.60 -14.89 6.29
C THR A 18 -5.40 -15.81 5.37
N ILE A 19 -5.28 -15.60 4.07
CA ILE A 19 -5.95 -16.39 3.02
C ILE A 19 -4.89 -16.98 2.10
N LYS A 20 -4.92 -18.31 1.91
CA LYS A 20 -3.89 -19.03 1.16
C LYS A 20 -4.45 -20.05 0.18
N ASN A 21 -3.68 -20.32 -0.87
CA ASN A 21 -3.90 -21.44 -1.81
C ASN A 21 -5.28 -21.42 -2.50
N CYS A 22 -5.76 -20.24 -2.86
CA CYS A 22 -7.03 -20.09 -3.59
C CYS A 22 -6.76 -19.99 -5.10
N ASN A 23 -7.61 -20.61 -5.92
CA ASN A 23 -7.57 -20.42 -7.36
C ASN A 23 -8.12 -19.03 -7.73
N HIS A 24 -9.29 -18.67 -7.21
CA HIS A 24 -9.92 -17.37 -7.43
C HIS A 24 -10.33 -16.77 -6.10
N LEU A 25 -9.92 -15.53 -5.84
CA LEU A 25 -10.31 -14.75 -4.67
C LEU A 25 -10.69 -13.35 -5.12
N ALA A 26 -11.88 -12.91 -4.74
CA ALA A 26 -12.32 -11.53 -4.92
C ALA A 26 -12.58 -10.90 -3.56
N VAL A 27 -11.89 -9.79 -3.29
CA VAL A 27 -12.17 -8.93 -2.14
C VAL A 27 -12.97 -7.74 -2.67
N THR A 28 -14.26 -7.72 -2.36
CA THR A 28 -15.18 -6.69 -2.87
C THR A 28 -15.42 -5.61 -1.83
N HIS A 29 -15.46 -5.97 -0.55
CA HIS A 29 -15.62 -5.04 0.56
C HIS A 29 -15.18 -5.69 1.88
N GLY A 30 -14.51 -4.93 2.74
CA GLY A 30 -14.09 -5.37 4.06
C GLY A 30 -14.02 -4.17 4.99
N SER A 31 -14.71 -4.22 6.13
CA SER A 31 -14.79 -3.12 7.09
C SER A 31 -14.04 -3.42 8.38
N PHE A 32 -13.04 -2.60 8.68
CA PHE A 32 -12.09 -2.81 9.77
C PHE A 32 -12.10 -1.62 10.72
N LYS A 33 -13.05 -1.61 11.65
CA LYS A 33 -13.36 -0.42 12.46
C LYS A 33 -12.45 -0.16 13.67
N SER A 34 -11.60 -1.10 14.10
CA SER A 34 -10.88 -1.00 15.39
C SER A 34 -9.42 -1.49 15.39
N GLY A 35 -8.46 -0.57 15.44
CA GLY A 35 -7.04 -0.88 15.70
C GLY A 35 -6.30 -1.57 14.54
N PRO A 36 -5.00 -1.90 14.74
CA PRO A 36 -4.13 -2.42 13.70
C PRO A 36 -4.67 -3.69 13.03
N LEU A 37 -4.47 -3.77 11.72
CA LEU A 37 -4.91 -4.88 10.87
C LEU A 37 -3.74 -5.38 10.05
N THR A 38 -3.59 -6.70 9.96
CA THR A 38 -2.70 -7.37 9.03
C THR A 38 -3.53 -8.28 8.12
N VAL A 39 -3.37 -8.14 6.80
CA VAL A 39 -4.02 -8.99 5.80
C VAL A 39 -2.93 -9.64 4.95
N ILE A 40 -2.97 -10.96 4.86
CA ILE A 40 -1.99 -11.76 4.13
C ILE A 40 -2.70 -12.58 3.05
N PHE A 41 -2.34 -12.35 1.80
CA PHE A 41 -2.72 -13.16 0.66
C PHE A 41 -1.49 -13.94 0.17
N GLN A 42 -1.61 -15.26 0.08
CA GLN A 42 -0.49 -16.11 -0.32
C GLN A 42 -0.90 -17.22 -1.29
N ASN A 43 -0.14 -17.42 -2.36
CA ASN A 43 -0.38 -18.47 -3.35
C ASN A 43 -1.80 -18.37 -3.97
N ILE A 44 -2.22 -17.17 -4.36
CA ILE A 44 -3.54 -16.93 -4.97
C ILE A 44 -3.39 -16.84 -6.48
N GLN A 45 -3.98 -17.78 -7.24
CA GLN A 45 -3.80 -17.81 -8.70
C GLN A 45 -4.48 -16.64 -9.41
N LYS A 46 -5.60 -16.12 -8.88
CA LYS A 46 -6.26 -14.90 -9.36
C LYS A 46 -6.87 -14.13 -8.19
N LEU A 47 -6.23 -13.04 -7.82
CA LEU A 47 -6.70 -12.10 -6.80
C LEU A 47 -7.30 -10.85 -7.49
N SER A 48 -8.56 -10.57 -7.19
CA SER A 48 -9.25 -9.35 -7.56
C SER A 48 -9.52 -8.51 -6.33
N LEU A 49 -9.13 -7.24 -6.39
CA LEU A 49 -9.40 -6.23 -5.38
C LEU A 49 -10.31 -5.17 -6.01
N ALA A 50 -11.44 -4.88 -5.37
CA ALA A 50 -12.31 -3.77 -5.76
C ALA A 50 -11.87 -2.44 -5.13
N ALA A 51 -12.29 -1.32 -5.72
CA ALA A 51 -12.22 -0.02 -5.04
C ALA A 51 -12.96 -0.10 -3.69
N GLY A 52 -12.38 0.44 -2.62
CA GLY A 52 -12.94 0.32 -1.27
C GLY A 52 -12.96 -1.10 -0.69
N SER A 53 -12.09 -2.00 -1.19
CA SER A 53 -11.88 -3.34 -0.61
C SER A 53 -11.59 -3.29 0.89
N PHE A 54 -10.93 -2.21 1.35
CA PHE A 54 -10.58 -2.01 2.75
C PHE A 54 -11.18 -0.70 3.26
N GLU A 55 -12.28 -0.77 3.99
CA GLU A 55 -12.77 0.32 4.82
C GLU A 55 -12.07 0.29 6.17
N VAL A 56 -11.46 1.40 6.56
CA VAL A 56 -10.58 1.46 7.73
C VAL A 56 -11.09 2.49 8.72
N GLY A 57 -11.37 2.04 9.95
CA GLY A 57 -11.78 2.88 11.08
C GLY A 57 -10.61 3.59 11.76
N ASN A 58 -10.88 4.33 12.84
CA ASN A 58 -9.92 5.26 13.43
C ASN A 58 -8.64 4.62 13.98
N ASN A 59 -7.51 5.29 13.72
CA ASN A 59 -6.21 5.12 14.36
C ASN A 59 -5.68 3.68 14.38
N GLY A 60 -5.26 3.20 13.21
CA GLY A 60 -4.58 1.91 13.10
C GLY A 60 -3.65 1.85 11.89
N ARG A 61 -2.49 1.20 12.08
CA ARG A 61 -1.62 0.81 10.98
C ARG A 61 -2.23 -0.41 10.27
N ILE A 62 -2.29 -0.36 8.95
CA ILE A 62 -2.72 -1.47 8.11
C ILE A 62 -1.47 -2.08 7.48
N ASN A 63 -1.32 -3.38 7.60
CA ASN A 63 -0.30 -4.15 6.91
C ASN A 63 -0.99 -5.04 5.88
N ILE A 64 -0.67 -4.89 4.60
CA ILE A 64 -1.13 -5.81 3.55
C ILE A 64 0.10 -6.48 2.96
N THR A 65 0.10 -7.80 2.97
CA THR A 65 1.14 -8.64 2.41
C THR A 65 0.53 -9.53 1.33
N ILE A 66 1.07 -9.46 0.12
CA ILE A 66 0.66 -10.30 -1.01
C ILE A 66 1.89 -11.06 -1.50
N SER A 67 1.79 -12.37 -1.60
CA SER A 67 2.93 -13.21 -1.99
C SER A 67 2.53 -14.32 -2.95
N ASN A 68 3.40 -14.59 -3.93
CA ASN A 68 3.24 -15.67 -4.91
C ASN A 68 1.83 -15.69 -5.53
N SER A 69 1.30 -14.52 -5.88
CA SER A 69 -0.08 -14.37 -6.33
C SER A 69 -0.16 -13.59 -7.64
N THR A 70 -1.22 -13.80 -8.42
CA THR A 70 -1.48 -12.98 -9.62
C THR A 70 -2.65 -12.04 -9.34
N LEU A 71 -2.37 -10.74 -9.43
CA LEU A 71 -3.32 -9.67 -9.23
C LEU A 71 -3.70 -9.10 -10.58
N SER A 72 -4.99 -8.99 -10.87
CA SER A 72 -5.42 -8.30 -12.09
C SER A 72 -5.12 -6.80 -12.01
N GLU A 73 -5.41 -6.19 -10.86
CA GLU A 73 -5.29 -4.76 -10.65
C GLU A 73 -5.11 -4.44 -9.14
N ILE A 74 -4.31 -3.42 -8.85
CA ILE A 74 -4.42 -2.63 -7.62
C ILE A 74 -5.29 -1.40 -7.96
N PRO A 75 -6.57 -1.37 -7.54
CA PRO A 75 -7.53 -0.38 -8.02
C PRO A 75 -7.27 1.00 -7.43
N SER A 76 -7.77 2.03 -8.11
CA SER A 76 -7.87 3.38 -7.55
C SER A 76 -8.70 3.36 -6.26
N ASP A 77 -8.32 4.15 -5.26
CA ASP A 77 -9.05 4.23 -3.98
C ASP A 77 -9.35 2.86 -3.36
N MET A 78 -8.38 1.94 -3.39
CA MET A 78 -8.49 0.60 -2.77
C MET A 78 -8.89 0.68 -1.28
N PHE A 79 -8.52 1.78 -0.62
CA PHE A 79 -8.89 2.10 0.76
C PHE A 79 -10.01 3.11 0.81
N ASN A 80 -11.04 2.82 1.61
CA ASN A 80 -12.08 3.77 1.96
C ASN A 80 -11.90 4.23 3.43
N THR A 81 -11.55 5.49 3.63
CA THR A 81 -11.44 6.06 4.98
C THR A 81 -12.73 6.80 5.33
N THR A 82 -13.29 6.52 6.50
CA THR A 82 -14.53 7.16 7.00
C THR A 82 -14.34 8.62 7.40
N HIS A 83 -13.10 9.12 7.43
CA HIS A 83 -12.79 10.48 7.83
C HIS A 83 -12.45 11.33 6.59
N PRO A 84 -12.94 12.59 6.53
CA PRO A 84 -12.64 13.48 5.43
C PRO A 84 -11.14 13.73 5.36
N ILE A 85 -10.64 13.79 4.13
CA ILE A 85 -9.29 14.22 3.80
C ILE A 85 -9.06 15.60 4.43
N VAL A 86 -8.22 15.70 5.45
CA VAL A 86 -7.80 17.01 5.99
C VAL A 86 -6.80 17.60 4.99
N ARG A 87 -7.20 18.69 4.32
CA ARG A 87 -6.29 19.49 3.51
C ARG A 87 -5.43 20.34 4.44
N GLU A 88 -4.15 20.00 4.57
CA GLU A 88 -3.21 20.88 5.26
C GLU A 88 -2.86 22.08 4.34
N PRO A 89 -3.00 23.33 4.83
CA PRO A 89 -2.84 24.53 4.00
C PRO A 89 -1.41 24.79 3.52
N SER A 90 -0.39 24.12 4.10
CA SER A 90 1.02 24.23 3.72
C SER A 90 1.47 23.20 2.67
N ARG A 91 0.55 22.38 2.16
CA ARG A 91 0.86 21.25 1.28
C ARG A 91 0.39 21.51 -0.15
N PRO A 92 1.13 21.08 -1.19
CA PRO A 92 0.67 21.19 -2.57
C PRO A 92 -0.75 20.66 -2.70
N SER A 93 -1.62 21.47 -3.29
CA SER A 93 -3.04 21.18 -3.48
C SER A 93 -3.23 19.82 -4.17
N GLY A 94 -3.77 18.84 -3.44
CA GLY A 94 -4.06 17.49 -3.96
C GLY A 94 -3.61 16.33 -3.06
N VAL A 95 -2.79 16.59 -2.03
CA VAL A 95 -2.29 15.54 -1.13
C VAL A 95 -3.14 15.48 0.14
N ALA A 96 -3.83 14.35 0.33
CA ALA A 96 -4.58 14.08 1.55
C ALA A 96 -3.63 13.74 2.70
N SER A 97 -3.75 14.43 3.84
CA SER A 97 -3.20 13.92 5.10
C SER A 97 -4.18 12.87 5.62
N ALA A 98 -3.94 11.61 5.28
CA ALA A 98 -4.73 10.50 5.79
C ALA A 98 -4.19 10.09 7.16
N THR A 99 -5.08 9.92 8.14
CA THR A 99 -4.76 9.49 9.51
C THR A 99 -4.30 8.03 9.59
N HIS A 100 -4.39 7.29 8.49
CA HIS A 100 -4.06 5.87 8.41
C HIS A 100 -2.68 5.64 7.79
N GLU A 101 -1.85 4.88 8.50
CA GLU A 101 -0.56 4.40 8.01
C GLU A 101 -0.71 3.06 7.31
N LEU A 102 -0.17 2.96 6.10
CA LEU A 102 -0.16 1.73 5.31
C LEU A 102 1.26 1.18 5.16
N VAL A 103 1.44 -0.09 5.50
CA VAL A 103 2.56 -0.92 5.06
C VAL A 103 2.03 -1.88 4.00
N PHE A 104 2.50 -1.73 2.77
CA PHE A 104 2.08 -2.56 1.64
C PHE A 104 3.28 -3.33 1.09
N HIS A 105 3.20 -4.65 1.15
CA HIS A 105 4.26 -5.56 0.71
C HIS A 105 3.74 -6.51 -0.37
N VAL A 106 4.45 -6.58 -1.49
CA VAL A 106 4.20 -7.56 -2.55
C VAL A 106 5.49 -8.27 -2.89
N ALA A 107 5.47 -9.61 -2.92
CA ALA A 107 6.64 -10.41 -3.25
C ALA A 107 6.32 -11.58 -4.18
N GLY A 108 7.20 -11.87 -5.15
CA GLY A 108 7.09 -13.07 -5.98
C GLY A 108 5.78 -13.16 -6.78
N SER A 109 5.13 -12.02 -7.01
CA SER A 109 3.77 -11.92 -7.55
C SER A 109 3.77 -11.31 -8.95
N GLU A 110 2.63 -11.38 -9.63
CA GLU A 110 2.36 -10.64 -10.86
C GLU A 110 1.26 -9.62 -10.61
N ILE A 111 1.43 -8.39 -11.10
CA ILE A 111 0.42 -7.32 -11.03
C ILE A 111 0.11 -6.87 -12.45
N GLY A 112 -1.12 -7.10 -12.91
CA GLY A 112 -1.59 -6.70 -14.22
C GLY A 112 -1.62 -5.17 -14.40
N ARG A 113 -2.15 -4.46 -13.40
CA ARG A 113 -2.22 -2.99 -13.41
C ARG A 113 -2.10 -2.38 -12.02
N ILE A 114 -1.42 -1.25 -11.89
CA ILE A 114 -1.59 -0.34 -10.74
C ILE A 114 -2.28 0.92 -11.27
N ALA A 115 -3.53 1.10 -10.87
CA ALA A 115 -4.35 2.21 -11.33
C ALA A 115 -3.92 3.55 -10.67
N PRO A 116 -4.27 4.71 -11.27
CA PRO A 116 -3.96 6.01 -10.70
C PRO A 116 -4.49 6.13 -9.27
N ARG A 117 -3.73 6.76 -8.37
CA ARG A 117 -4.17 7.03 -6.99
C ARG A 117 -4.54 5.77 -6.20
N ALA A 118 -3.89 4.64 -6.48
CA ALA A 118 -4.15 3.35 -5.82
C ALA A 118 -4.14 3.44 -4.29
N PHE A 119 -3.27 4.29 -3.74
CA PHE A 119 -3.10 4.45 -2.28
C PHE A 119 -3.59 5.79 -1.74
N ALA A 120 -4.27 6.65 -2.52
CA ALA A 120 -4.43 8.08 -2.20
C ALA A 120 -5.14 8.43 -0.88
N ARG A 121 -5.84 7.47 -0.25
CA ARG A 121 -6.51 7.64 1.05
C ARG A 121 -5.70 7.12 2.24
N CYS A 122 -4.42 6.81 2.05
CA CYS A 122 -3.51 6.41 3.12
C CYS A 122 -2.19 7.18 3.05
N THR A 123 -1.58 7.38 4.21
CA THR A 123 -0.17 7.72 4.30
C THR A 123 0.62 6.43 4.14
N LEU A 124 1.46 6.34 3.11
CA LEU A 124 2.33 5.19 2.94
C LEU A 124 3.44 5.25 3.97
N HIS A 125 3.37 4.40 4.99
CA HIS A 125 4.50 4.21 5.88
C HIS A 125 5.61 3.53 5.09
N ARG A 126 5.31 2.37 4.50
CA ARG A 126 6.25 1.62 3.66
C ARG A 126 5.55 0.95 2.49
N LEU A 127 6.10 1.11 1.30
CA LEU A 127 5.75 0.33 0.11
C LEU A 127 6.95 -0.52 -0.29
N THR A 128 6.75 -1.82 -0.45
CA THR A 128 7.82 -2.72 -0.87
C THR A 128 7.26 -3.71 -1.89
N ILE A 129 7.75 -3.65 -3.12
CA ILE A 129 7.42 -4.59 -4.18
C ILE A 129 8.71 -5.29 -4.60
N THR A 130 8.76 -6.62 -4.54
CA THR A 130 9.98 -7.38 -4.80
C THR A 130 9.77 -8.61 -5.65
N ASN A 131 10.71 -8.93 -6.55
CA ASN A 131 10.64 -10.12 -7.39
C ASN A 131 9.27 -10.23 -8.11
N THR A 132 8.73 -9.10 -8.57
CA THR A 132 7.38 -9.01 -9.11
C THR A 132 7.37 -8.43 -10.51
N THR A 133 6.51 -8.99 -11.37
CA THR A 133 6.23 -8.42 -12.70
C THR A 133 5.08 -7.43 -12.58
N LEU A 134 5.30 -6.18 -13.00
CA LEU A 134 4.30 -5.13 -13.09
C LEU A 134 4.01 -4.87 -14.57
N SER A 135 2.89 -5.40 -15.05
CA SER A 135 2.53 -5.33 -16.47
C SER A 135 2.20 -3.91 -16.91
N HIS A 136 1.47 -3.16 -16.08
CA HIS A 136 1.14 -1.76 -16.34
C HIS A 136 1.10 -0.96 -15.04
N VAL A 137 1.81 0.16 -14.99
CA VAL A 137 1.73 1.11 -13.87
C VAL A 137 1.31 2.46 -14.44
N ASP A 138 0.08 2.89 -14.15
CA ASP A 138 -0.49 4.08 -14.75
C ASP A 138 0.20 5.37 -14.28
N THR A 139 0.01 6.45 -15.04
CA THR A 139 0.37 7.81 -14.61
C THR A 139 -0.27 8.15 -13.26
N GLY A 140 0.54 8.58 -12.29
CA GLY A 140 0.07 8.90 -10.94
C GLY A 140 -0.45 7.70 -10.15
N ALA A 141 -0.04 6.48 -10.48
CA ALA A 141 -0.41 5.26 -9.76
C ALA A 141 -0.08 5.34 -8.27
N ILE A 142 1.16 5.73 -7.96
CA ILE A 142 1.62 5.98 -6.60
C ILE A 142 1.81 7.48 -6.49
N HIS A 143 0.87 8.15 -5.83
CA HIS A 143 0.85 9.60 -5.65
C HIS A 143 0.43 9.94 -4.22
N ASN A 144 1.40 9.84 -3.30
CA ASN A 144 1.11 9.70 -1.87
C ASN A 144 2.10 10.44 -0.96
N GLN A 145 1.63 10.72 0.26
CA GLN A 145 2.53 10.97 1.39
C GLN A 145 3.31 9.69 1.71
N VAL A 146 4.62 9.81 1.85
CA VAL A 146 5.46 8.73 2.36
C VAL A 146 6.14 9.18 3.66
N GLN A 147 6.20 8.27 4.63
CA GLN A 147 6.89 8.51 5.90
C GLN A 147 8.26 7.83 5.94
N ASP A 148 8.35 6.54 5.59
CA ASP A 148 9.60 5.78 5.72
C ASP A 148 10.21 5.43 4.35
N ALA A 149 9.67 4.46 3.61
CA ALA A 149 10.33 4.02 2.38
C ALA A 149 9.40 3.54 1.26
N ILE A 150 9.81 3.82 0.03
CA ILE A 150 9.34 3.13 -1.17
C ILE A 150 10.50 2.29 -1.71
N SER A 151 10.27 1.00 -1.89
CA SER A 151 11.27 0.05 -2.39
C SER A 151 10.71 -0.78 -3.52
N PHE A 152 11.38 -0.74 -4.67
CA PHE A 152 11.19 -1.66 -5.77
C PHE A 152 12.50 -2.43 -5.94
N ILE A 153 12.48 -3.75 -5.74
CA ILE A 153 13.68 -4.59 -5.76
C ILE A 153 13.46 -5.79 -6.68
N ASN A 154 14.31 -5.99 -7.68
CA ASN A 154 14.26 -7.13 -8.60
C ASN A 154 12.91 -7.28 -9.32
N ASN A 155 12.26 -6.18 -9.69
CA ASN A 155 11.00 -6.23 -10.42
C ASN A 155 11.20 -6.09 -11.93
N THR A 156 10.22 -6.57 -12.69
CA THR A 156 10.11 -6.29 -14.12
C THR A 156 8.94 -5.35 -14.36
N PHE A 157 9.20 -4.12 -14.81
CA PHE A 157 8.19 -3.17 -15.24
C PHE A 157 8.02 -3.29 -16.75
N VAL A 158 6.86 -3.76 -17.21
CA VAL A 158 6.60 -3.96 -18.65
C VAL A 158 6.11 -2.66 -19.31
N SER A 159 5.36 -1.85 -18.59
CA SER A 159 4.90 -0.54 -19.04
C SER A 159 4.76 0.42 -17.87
N LEU A 160 5.42 1.58 -17.97
CA LEU A 160 5.40 2.62 -16.95
C LEU A 160 4.80 3.91 -17.54
N GLY A 161 3.71 4.38 -16.94
CA GLY A 161 3.10 5.67 -17.26
C GLY A 161 4.00 6.84 -16.87
N LYS A 162 3.74 8.01 -17.46
CA LYS A 162 4.45 9.24 -17.12
C LYS A 162 4.18 9.57 -15.65
N GLN A 163 5.21 9.89 -14.85
CA GLN A 163 5.02 10.19 -13.43
C GLN A 163 4.23 9.09 -12.69
N ALA A 164 4.44 7.82 -13.04
CA ALA A 164 3.75 6.69 -12.42
C ALA A 164 3.98 6.63 -10.90
N VAL A 165 5.18 7.03 -10.47
CA VAL A 165 5.54 7.18 -9.06
C VAL A 165 5.93 8.63 -8.82
N ALA A 166 5.14 9.30 -7.99
CA ALA A 166 5.44 10.61 -7.43
C ALA A 166 5.10 10.54 -5.94
N PHE A 167 6.00 10.96 -5.07
CA PHE A 167 5.70 10.94 -3.64
C PHE A 167 6.11 12.24 -2.99
N PHE A 168 5.37 12.61 -1.95
CA PHE A 168 5.68 13.74 -1.12
C PHE A 168 6.21 13.21 0.18
N SER A 169 7.48 13.45 0.41
CA SER A 169 8.04 13.16 1.71
C SER A 169 7.38 14.07 2.76
N SER A 170 7.02 13.47 3.89
CA SER A 170 6.61 14.20 5.09
C SER A 170 7.68 14.22 6.18
N HIS A 171 8.79 13.54 5.93
CA HIS A 171 9.87 13.30 6.89
C HIS A 171 11.20 13.36 6.15
N THR A 172 12.18 14.06 6.70
CA THR A 172 13.50 14.30 6.07
C THR A 172 14.27 13.02 5.67
N ASN A 173 13.84 11.84 6.13
CA ASN A 173 14.49 10.56 5.92
C ASN A 173 13.72 9.59 5.02
N THR A 174 12.73 10.06 4.24
CA THR A 174 12.03 9.19 3.28
C THR A 174 13.01 8.62 2.25
N LYS A 175 13.03 7.30 2.09
CA LYS A 175 13.96 6.60 1.18
C LYS A 175 13.24 6.08 -0.06
N LEU A 176 13.85 6.29 -1.21
CA LEU A 176 13.54 5.58 -2.45
C LEU A 176 14.64 4.55 -2.72
N ARG A 177 14.28 3.28 -2.83
CA ARG A 177 15.19 2.21 -3.26
C ARG A 177 14.71 1.61 -4.58
N LEU A 178 15.57 1.67 -5.59
CA LEU A 178 15.39 1.06 -6.89
C LEU A 178 16.59 0.15 -7.16
N ASP A 179 16.43 -1.15 -6.91
CA ASP A 179 17.52 -2.11 -6.94
C ASP A 179 17.17 -3.30 -7.84
N GLY A 180 18.05 -3.66 -8.79
CA GLY A 180 17.84 -4.82 -9.68
C GLY A 180 16.57 -4.79 -10.56
N ASN A 181 15.91 -3.64 -10.74
CA ASN A 181 14.69 -3.57 -11.55
C ASN A 181 15.01 -3.52 -13.06
N ILE A 182 14.18 -4.20 -13.85
CA ILE A 182 14.20 -4.17 -15.31
C ILE A 182 13.02 -3.33 -15.79
N PHE A 183 13.28 -2.33 -16.64
CA PHE A 183 12.25 -1.51 -17.27
C PHE A 183 12.21 -1.82 -18.76
N GLN A 184 11.10 -2.43 -19.20
CA GLN A 184 10.82 -2.72 -20.60
C GLN A 184 9.86 -1.62 -21.12
N GLY A 185 10.08 -1.13 -22.34
CA GLY A 185 9.26 -0.08 -22.95
C GLY A 185 9.97 1.28 -23.16
N LYS A 186 9.26 2.24 -23.77
CA LYS A 186 9.81 3.56 -24.14
C LYS A 186 9.89 4.48 -22.92
N THR A 187 11.11 4.75 -22.47
CA THR A 187 11.54 5.80 -21.53
C THR A 187 10.75 5.89 -20.22
N ALA A 188 11.23 5.20 -19.19
CA ALA A 188 10.81 5.46 -17.82
C ALA A 188 11.44 6.76 -17.31
N ILE A 189 10.63 7.79 -17.09
CA ILE A 189 11.05 8.98 -16.33
C ILE A 189 10.45 8.81 -14.94
N ILE A 190 11.30 8.60 -13.94
CA ILE A 190 10.95 8.65 -12.52
C ILE A 190 11.39 10.04 -12.03
N PRO A 191 10.49 11.03 -11.96
CA PRO A 191 10.85 12.31 -11.36
C PRO A 191 11.05 12.09 -9.87
N ILE A 192 12.28 12.30 -9.41
CA ILE A 192 12.59 12.40 -7.99
C ILE A 192 12.41 13.87 -7.64
N GLY A 193 11.34 14.17 -6.89
CA GLY A 193 11.04 15.50 -6.34
C GLY A 193 11.39 15.58 -4.87
#